data_AF-A0A1H2FUW7-F1
#
_entry.id   AF-A0A1H2FUW7-F1
#
_cell.length_a   1.000
_cell.length_b   1.000
_cell.length_c   1.000
_cell.angle_alpha   90.00
_cell.angle_beta   90.00
_cell.angle_gamma   90.00
#
_symmetry.space_group_name_H-M   'P 1'
#
loop_
_entity.id
_entity.type
_entity.pdbx_description
1 polymer ?
#
loop_
_entity_poly.entity_id
_entity_poly.type
_entity_poly.pdbx_seq_one_letter_code
_entity_poly.pdbx_strand_id
1 'polypeptide(L)'
;MTMRFFGASTTAFIAAAILYSSPTWAVYSLNGDGTLTDSTSSLVWDTCHLGQTGTACTGTAGMYSWAGAQSAATTLNLAGQHGFNDWCVPTFAINNALWTNQTTTLPNNIADWHWTSDIIGGGQWVTSFANGANSAIVTSAVARLVRHQGNVYGVDAPCGTTLSSAVSGTTATTTTLTATVTNGASGTGYWIAIIDGGTPPTDVQVQAGVSYPGATVVADGSGALMPGQSSTTFNVNGLSANTAYSVYFVARDGADNFSSVVGPRNITTSDAPVPVMLTPVPTLSAWALLLMSSLLSAVALMVLRQRRTQGS
;
A
#
# COMPACT_ATOMS: atom_id res chain seq x y z
N MET A 1 -21.75 -83.97 -17.06
CA MET A 1 -22.15 -82.58 -16.81
C MET A 1 -20.90 -81.79 -16.46
N THR A 2 -20.29 -81.13 -17.44
CA THR A 2 -19.22 -80.15 -17.21
C THR A 2 -19.19 -79.22 -18.41
N MET A 3 -20.00 -78.16 -18.30
CA MET A 3 -20.17 -77.11 -19.30
C MET A 3 -18.99 -76.15 -19.19
N ARG A 4 -18.23 -75.98 -20.27
CA ARG A 4 -17.19 -74.96 -20.40
C ARG A 4 -17.86 -73.63 -20.75
N PHE A 5 -17.70 -72.61 -19.90
CA PHE A 5 -18.17 -71.26 -20.17
C PHE A 5 -17.02 -70.34 -20.60
N PHE A 6 -17.19 -69.82 -21.83
CA PHE A 6 -16.90 -68.50 -22.39
C PHE A 6 -15.72 -67.65 -21.88
N GLY A 7 -14.87 -67.27 -22.85
CA GLY A 7 -14.00 -66.11 -22.74
C GLY A 7 -14.72 -64.79 -23.04
N ALA A 8 -14.17 -63.70 -22.50
CA ALA A 8 -14.31 -62.36 -23.04
C ALA A 8 -13.03 -61.58 -22.73
N SER A 9 -12.32 -61.20 -23.79
CA SER A 9 -11.20 -60.27 -23.78
C SER A 9 -11.75 -58.84 -23.71
N THR A 10 -11.37 -58.10 -22.67
CA THR A 10 -11.39 -56.63 -22.68
C THR A 10 -10.18 -56.13 -21.91
N THR A 11 -9.12 -55.78 -22.63
CA THR A 11 -7.99 -55.01 -22.12
C THR A 11 -8.46 -53.58 -21.88
N ALA A 12 -8.74 -53.22 -20.63
CA ALA A 12 -8.92 -51.84 -20.22
C ALA A 12 -7.53 -51.20 -20.07
N PHE A 13 -7.24 -50.19 -20.90
CA PHE A 13 -6.12 -49.28 -20.69
C PHE A 13 -6.41 -48.46 -19.44
N ILE A 14 -5.81 -48.84 -18.31
CA ILE A 14 -5.76 -47.99 -17.12
C ILE A 14 -4.68 -46.94 -17.38
N ALA A 15 -5.10 -45.74 -17.76
CA ALA A 15 -4.26 -44.55 -17.62
C ALA A 15 -4.03 -44.35 -16.12
N ALA A 16 -2.85 -44.75 -15.64
CA ALA A 16 -2.42 -44.43 -14.29
C ALA A 16 -2.18 -42.92 -14.22
N ALA A 17 -3.20 -42.16 -13.84
CA ALA A 17 -3.00 -40.84 -13.26
C ALA A 17 -2.21 -41.08 -11.97
N ILE A 18 -0.91 -40.79 -12.01
CA ILE A 18 -0.06 -40.74 -10.82
C ILE A 18 -0.61 -39.58 -9.98
N LEU A 19 -1.57 -39.89 -9.10
CA LEU A 19 -1.89 -39.03 -7.97
C LEU A 19 -0.62 -39.01 -7.13
N TYR A 20 0.20 -37.97 -7.28
CA TYR A 20 1.22 -37.62 -6.30
C TYR A 20 0.49 -37.19 -5.02
N SER A 21 -0.06 -38.14 -4.27
CA SER A 21 -0.41 -37.90 -2.88
C SER A 21 0.92 -37.80 -2.14
N SER A 22 1.45 -36.58 -2.04
CA SER A 22 2.62 -36.31 -1.19
C SER A 22 2.32 -36.85 0.22
N PRO A 23 3.27 -37.57 0.84
CA PRO A 23 3.07 -38.09 2.19
C PRO A 23 2.75 -36.92 3.12
N THR A 24 1.83 -37.13 4.06
CA THR A 24 1.32 -36.13 5.03
C THR A 24 2.38 -35.60 6.01
N TRP A 25 3.66 -35.88 5.77
CA TRP A 25 4.82 -35.45 6.55
C TRP A 25 5.82 -34.64 5.71
N ALA A 26 5.54 -34.42 4.42
CA ALA A 26 6.37 -33.57 3.59
C ALA A 26 6.10 -32.11 3.92
N VAL A 27 7.08 -31.43 4.53
CA VAL A 27 7.04 -29.98 4.81
C VAL A 27 6.74 -29.18 3.54
N TYR A 28 7.23 -29.66 2.39
CA TYR A 28 6.88 -29.12 1.08
C TYR A 28 6.08 -30.12 0.27
N SER A 29 4.95 -29.67 -0.29
CA SER A 29 4.08 -30.46 -1.16
C SER A 29 4.00 -29.82 -2.55
N LEU A 30 4.29 -30.60 -3.59
CA LEU A 30 4.15 -30.16 -4.98
C LEU A 30 2.67 -30.24 -5.37
N ASN A 31 2.11 -29.14 -5.85
CA ASN A 31 0.69 -29.05 -6.17
C ASN A 31 0.36 -29.51 -7.60
N GLY A 32 1.39 -29.79 -8.42
CA GLY A 32 1.23 -30.24 -9.81
C GLY A 32 0.88 -29.13 -10.81
N ASP A 33 0.61 -27.92 -10.33
CA ASP A 33 0.30 -26.72 -11.11
C ASP A 33 1.52 -25.79 -11.30
N GLY A 34 2.72 -26.25 -10.91
CA GLY A 34 3.94 -25.42 -10.90
C GLY A 34 4.17 -24.69 -9.59
N THR A 35 3.34 -24.91 -8.58
CA THR A 35 3.52 -24.36 -7.23
C THR A 35 3.89 -25.43 -6.20
N LEU A 36 4.48 -24.97 -5.10
CA LEU A 36 4.92 -25.79 -3.98
C LEU A 36 4.43 -25.17 -2.67
N THR A 37 3.64 -25.89 -1.89
CA THR A 37 3.14 -25.44 -0.59
C THR A 37 4.06 -25.87 0.54
N ASP A 38 4.49 -24.92 1.37
CA ASP A 38 5.15 -25.14 2.65
C ASP A 38 4.10 -25.21 3.77
N SER A 39 3.90 -26.40 4.34
CA SER A 39 2.92 -26.62 5.40
C SER A 39 3.31 -26.02 6.75
N THR A 40 4.58 -25.64 6.93
CA THR A 40 5.08 -25.07 8.19
C THR A 40 4.87 -23.56 8.22
N SER A 41 5.18 -22.88 7.12
CA SER A 41 5.08 -21.42 7.02
C SER A 41 3.77 -20.94 6.39
N SER A 42 2.95 -21.86 5.84
CA SER A 42 1.77 -21.52 5.02
C SER A 42 2.13 -20.68 3.78
N LEU A 43 3.38 -20.74 3.34
CA LEU A 43 3.84 -20.10 2.11
C LEU A 43 3.60 -21.03 0.91
N VAL A 44 3.37 -20.42 -0.25
CA VAL A 44 3.37 -21.10 -1.54
C VAL A 44 4.47 -20.51 -2.40
N TRP A 45 5.29 -21.39 -2.98
CA TRP A 45 6.46 -21.06 -3.78
C TRP A 45 6.19 -21.35 -5.24
N ASP A 46 6.75 -20.53 -6.12
CA ASP A 46 6.94 -20.96 -7.50
C ASP A 46 8.00 -22.07 -7.48
N THR A 47 7.71 -23.18 -8.13
CA THR A 47 8.66 -24.31 -8.23
C THR A 47 9.91 -23.92 -9.00
N CYS A 48 9.83 -22.87 -9.83
CA CYS A 48 10.92 -22.44 -10.69
C CYS A 48 11.54 -21.13 -10.22
N HIS A 49 12.84 -21.00 -10.45
CA HIS A 49 13.49 -19.69 -10.34
C HIS A 49 13.04 -18.81 -11.51
N LEU A 50 13.04 -17.49 -11.30
CA LEU A 50 12.74 -16.52 -12.36
C LEU A 50 13.60 -16.81 -13.60
N GLY A 51 12.98 -16.80 -14.78
CA GLY A 51 13.63 -17.12 -16.05
C GLY A 51 13.53 -18.58 -16.48
N GLN A 52 13.15 -19.50 -15.58
CA GLN A 52 12.79 -20.88 -15.93
C GLN A 52 11.29 -21.01 -16.20
N THR A 53 10.88 -22.07 -16.91
CA THR A 53 9.48 -22.27 -17.29
C THR A 53 9.01 -23.72 -17.18
N GLY A 54 7.68 -23.89 -17.07
CA GLY A 54 7.01 -25.18 -16.94
C GLY A 54 7.12 -25.79 -15.55
N THR A 55 6.42 -26.91 -15.29
CA THR A 55 6.40 -27.57 -13.97
C THR A 55 7.70 -28.32 -13.63
N ALA A 56 8.58 -28.52 -14.62
CA ALA A 56 9.90 -29.13 -14.47
C ALA A 56 11.05 -28.11 -14.48
N CYS A 57 10.73 -26.80 -14.52
CA CYS A 57 11.71 -25.72 -14.49
C CYS A 57 12.81 -25.84 -15.54
N THR A 58 12.38 -26.01 -16.78
CA THR A 58 13.29 -26.09 -17.93
C THR A 58 13.94 -24.74 -18.23
N GLY A 59 15.16 -24.79 -18.76
CA GLY A 59 15.97 -23.60 -19.06
C GLY A 59 16.90 -23.19 -17.91
N THR A 60 17.58 -22.08 -18.10
CA THR A 60 18.53 -21.52 -17.12
C THR A 60 17.82 -20.47 -16.28
N ALA A 61 18.04 -20.50 -14.96
CA ALA A 61 17.60 -19.41 -14.09
C ALA A 61 18.20 -18.08 -14.54
N GLY A 62 17.35 -17.06 -14.61
CA GLY A 62 17.77 -15.72 -14.97
C GLY A 62 18.59 -15.08 -13.86
N MET A 63 19.62 -14.35 -14.27
CA MET A 63 20.41 -13.50 -13.41
C MET A 63 19.88 -12.07 -13.54
N TYR A 64 19.36 -11.52 -12.44
CA TYR A 64 18.70 -10.21 -12.43
C TYR A 64 19.45 -9.22 -11.56
N SER A 65 19.35 -7.93 -11.86
CA SER A 65 19.54 -6.91 -10.84
C SER A 65 18.40 -6.98 -9.82
N TRP A 66 18.57 -6.39 -8.63
CA TRP A 66 17.51 -6.33 -7.62
C TRP A 66 16.21 -5.75 -8.19
N ALA A 67 16.29 -4.58 -8.82
CA ALA A 67 15.13 -3.93 -9.44
C ALA A 67 14.53 -4.77 -10.59
N GLY A 68 15.38 -5.50 -11.32
CA GLY A 68 14.96 -6.43 -12.37
C GLY A 68 14.13 -7.60 -11.83
N ALA A 69 14.54 -8.18 -10.70
CA ALA A 69 13.81 -9.28 -10.06
C ALA A 69 12.42 -8.81 -9.56
N GLN A 70 12.35 -7.64 -8.92
CA GLN A 70 11.08 -7.05 -8.48
C GLN A 70 10.14 -6.75 -9.66
N SER A 71 10.68 -6.24 -10.76
CA SER A 71 9.92 -5.94 -11.99
C SER A 71 9.43 -7.21 -12.69
N ALA A 72 10.24 -8.27 -12.69
CA ALA A 72 9.86 -9.57 -13.25
C ALA A 72 8.70 -10.20 -12.46
N ALA A 73 8.72 -10.13 -11.13
CA ALA A 73 7.60 -10.56 -10.29
C ALA A 73 6.30 -9.80 -10.64
N THR A 74 6.39 -8.48 -10.79
CA THR A 74 5.25 -7.64 -11.19
C THR A 74 4.69 -8.04 -12.56
N THR A 75 5.58 -8.34 -13.51
CA THR A 75 5.18 -8.76 -14.86
C THR A 75 4.44 -10.11 -14.83
N LEU A 76 4.93 -11.06 -14.04
CA LEU A 76 4.29 -12.36 -13.85
C LEU A 76 2.93 -12.25 -13.15
N ASN A 77 2.80 -11.31 -12.21
CA ASN A 77 1.52 -11.02 -11.57
C ASN A 77 0.48 -10.51 -12.56
N LEU A 78 0.87 -9.62 -13.48
CA LEU A 78 -0.01 -9.16 -14.56
C LEU A 78 -0.42 -10.28 -15.51
N ALA A 79 0.45 -11.28 -15.69
CA ALA A 79 0.19 -12.45 -16.52
C ALA A 79 -0.65 -13.53 -15.82
N GLY A 80 -0.91 -13.41 -14.52
CA GLY A 80 -1.64 -14.42 -13.74
C GLY A 80 -0.85 -15.73 -13.60
N GLN A 81 0.45 -15.64 -13.31
CA GLN A 81 1.35 -16.78 -13.14
C GLN A 81 0.74 -17.87 -12.24
N HIS A 82 0.61 -19.09 -12.76
CA HIS A 82 -0.05 -20.22 -12.08
C HIS A 82 -1.48 -19.93 -11.57
N GLY A 83 -2.18 -18.98 -12.18
CA GLY A 83 -3.52 -18.54 -11.75
C GLY A 83 -3.53 -17.46 -10.66
N PHE A 84 -2.37 -16.88 -10.36
CA PHE A 84 -2.15 -16.00 -9.22
C PHE A 84 -1.45 -14.69 -9.62
N ASN A 85 -1.67 -13.62 -8.86
CA ASN A 85 -1.22 -12.26 -9.20
C ASN A 85 -0.56 -11.50 -8.04
N ASP A 86 -0.12 -12.22 -7.02
CA ASP A 86 0.43 -11.75 -5.75
C ASP A 86 1.77 -12.43 -5.43
N TRP A 87 2.52 -12.85 -6.45
CA TRP A 87 3.87 -13.38 -6.33
C TRP A 87 4.89 -12.28 -6.02
N CYS A 88 5.90 -12.63 -5.25
CA CYS A 88 6.98 -11.70 -4.94
C CYS A 88 8.31 -12.38 -4.62
N VAL A 89 9.39 -11.60 -4.66
CA VAL A 89 10.69 -12.05 -4.16
C VAL A 89 10.63 -12.15 -2.62
N PRO A 90 11.17 -13.21 -2.00
CA PRO A 90 11.14 -13.42 -0.55
C PRO A 90 11.82 -12.31 0.24
N THR A 91 11.38 -12.08 1.47
CA THR A 91 12.14 -11.29 2.45
C THR A 91 13.43 -11.99 2.88
N PHE A 92 14.35 -11.23 3.45
CA PHE A 92 15.56 -11.72 4.09
C PHE A 92 15.24 -12.74 5.18
N ALA A 93 14.21 -12.48 5.99
CA ALA A 93 13.79 -13.40 7.04
C ALA A 93 13.41 -14.77 6.47
N ILE A 94 12.67 -14.80 5.37
CA ILE A 94 12.26 -16.04 4.70
C ILE A 94 13.46 -16.75 4.07
N ASN A 95 14.29 -16.05 3.30
CA ASN A 95 15.48 -16.67 2.69
C ASN A 95 16.45 -17.21 3.76
N ASN A 96 16.64 -16.49 4.86
CA ASN A 96 17.47 -16.94 5.97
C ASN A 96 16.86 -18.13 6.71
N ALA A 97 15.53 -18.17 6.89
CA ALA A 97 14.84 -19.32 7.47
C ALA A 97 14.96 -20.57 6.58
N LEU A 98 14.81 -20.42 5.26
CA LEU A 98 15.03 -21.51 4.30
C LEU A 98 16.45 -22.06 4.34
N TRP A 99 17.45 -21.17 4.41
CA TRP A 99 18.84 -21.59 4.53
C TRP A 99 19.13 -22.31 5.85
N THR A 100 18.61 -21.83 6.97
CA THR A 100 18.91 -22.42 8.29
C THR A 100 18.23 -23.77 8.49
N ASN A 101 17.14 -24.05 7.78
CA ASN A 101 16.36 -25.29 7.89
C ASN A 101 16.62 -26.27 6.71
N GLN A 102 17.90 -26.58 6.47
CA GLN A 102 18.41 -27.42 5.35
C GLN A 102 17.88 -28.86 5.30
N THR A 103 17.22 -29.34 6.36
CA THR A 103 16.66 -30.70 6.43
C THR A 103 15.50 -30.90 5.45
N THR A 104 14.97 -29.82 4.90
CA THR A 104 13.97 -29.81 3.83
C THR A 104 14.39 -28.78 2.78
N THR A 105 15.05 -29.22 1.71
CA THR A 105 15.41 -28.32 0.61
C THR A 105 14.21 -28.13 -0.31
N LEU A 106 13.97 -26.88 -0.72
CA LEU A 106 13.01 -26.60 -1.77
C LEU A 106 13.38 -27.41 -3.03
N PRO A 107 12.43 -28.10 -3.68
CA PRO A 107 12.71 -28.75 -4.96
C PRO A 107 13.24 -27.74 -5.98
N ASN A 108 14.22 -28.17 -6.80
CA ASN A 108 14.92 -27.33 -7.78
C ASN A 108 15.64 -26.11 -7.16
N ASN A 109 16.17 -26.25 -5.95
CA ASN A 109 16.96 -25.18 -5.34
C ASN A 109 18.34 -25.05 -6.03
N ILE A 110 18.72 -23.81 -6.37
CA ILE A 110 20.02 -23.48 -6.95
C ILE A 110 20.96 -23.04 -5.83
N ALA A 111 22.19 -23.54 -5.81
CA ALA A 111 23.21 -23.14 -4.84
C ALA A 111 23.96 -21.87 -5.30
N ASP A 112 23.28 -20.73 -5.23
CA ASP A 112 23.81 -19.41 -5.63
C ASP A 112 23.25 -18.31 -4.70
N TRP A 113 23.49 -17.04 -5.03
CA TRP A 113 22.89 -15.88 -4.38
C TRP A 113 21.44 -15.70 -4.80
N HIS A 114 20.55 -15.53 -3.81
CA HIS A 114 19.13 -15.26 -4.00
C HIS A 114 18.80 -13.85 -3.53
N TRP A 115 18.16 -13.06 -4.39
CA TRP A 115 17.64 -11.76 -4.01
C TRP A 115 16.64 -11.88 -2.87
N THR A 116 16.70 -10.89 -1.97
CA THR A 116 15.63 -10.59 -1.03
C THR A 116 14.87 -9.34 -1.50
N SER A 117 13.61 -9.21 -1.11
CA SER A 117 12.81 -8.02 -1.39
C SER A 117 13.21 -6.82 -0.53
N ASP A 118 13.95 -7.04 0.56
CA ASP A 118 14.22 -6.01 1.56
C ASP A 118 15.43 -5.16 1.20
N ILE A 119 15.36 -3.88 1.55
CA ILE A 119 16.50 -2.98 1.59
C ILE A 119 16.87 -2.80 3.07
N ILE A 120 17.98 -3.42 3.49
CA ILE A 120 18.43 -3.38 4.89
C ILE A 120 19.66 -2.46 4.96
N GLY A 121 19.61 -1.46 5.84
CA GLY A 121 20.71 -0.50 6.02
C GLY A 121 21.09 0.28 4.75
N GLY A 122 20.14 0.45 3.81
CA GLY A 122 20.35 1.13 2.53
C GLY A 122 20.97 0.26 1.43
N GLY A 123 21.27 -1.01 1.70
CA GLY A 123 21.77 -1.97 0.72
C GLY A 123 20.69 -2.94 0.22
N GLN A 124 20.84 -3.44 -1.00
CA GLN A 124 20.02 -4.52 -1.56
C GLN A 124 20.62 -5.86 -1.13
N TRP A 125 19.86 -6.70 -0.43
CA TRP A 125 20.44 -7.91 0.17
C TRP A 125 20.20 -9.16 -0.65
N VAL A 126 21.18 -10.05 -0.59
CA VAL A 126 21.10 -11.43 -1.06
C VAL A 126 21.43 -12.39 0.08
N THR A 127 20.87 -13.59 0.01
CA THR A 127 21.24 -14.73 0.83
C THR A 127 21.78 -15.83 -0.09
N SER A 128 22.97 -16.36 0.21
CA SER A 128 23.57 -17.45 -0.54
C SER A 128 22.97 -18.77 -0.07
N PHE A 129 22.37 -19.52 -1.00
CA PHE A 129 21.85 -20.85 -0.72
C PHE A 129 22.92 -21.94 -0.90
N ALA A 130 24.17 -21.55 -1.16
CA ALA A 130 25.33 -22.44 -1.15
C ALA A 130 25.97 -22.56 0.24
N ASN A 131 25.97 -21.48 1.03
CA ASN A 131 26.69 -21.42 2.31
C ASN A 131 26.04 -20.51 3.38
N GLY A 132 24.89 -19.91 3.11
CA GLY A 132 24.18 -19.04 4.06
C GLY A 132 24.76 -17.65 4.25
N ALA A 133 25.79 -17.30 3.49
CA ALA A 133 26.35 -15.97 3.54
C ALA A 133 25.32 -14.94 3.09
N ASN A 134 25.42 -13.73 3.62
CA ASN A 134 24.58 -12.60 3.23
C ASN A 134 25.45 -11.48 2.68
N SER A 135 24.97 -10.76 1.68
CA SER A 135 25.75 -9.68 1.04
C SER A 135 24.84 -8.57 0.54
N ALA A 136 25.36 -7.34 0.56
CA ALA A 136 24.68 -6.15 0.06
C ALA A 136 25.35 -5.52 -1.18
N ILE A 137 26.44 -6.13 -1.66
CA ILE A 137 27.29 -5.57 -2.74
C ILE A 137 27.18 -6.35 -4.05
N VAL A 138 26.36 -7.40 -4.08
CA VAL A 138 26.11 -8.18 -5.29
C VAL A 138 25.25 -7.33 -6.24
N THR A 139 25.58 -7.35 -7.53
CA THR A 139 24.83 -6.59 -8.57
C THR A 139 23.91 -7.48 -9.40
N SER A 140 24.08 -8.79 -9.31
CA SER A 140 23.30 -9.77 -10.06
C SER A 140 23.15 -11.08 -9.27
N ALA A 141 21.94 -11.58 -9.16
CA ALA A 141 21.60 -12.81 -8.45
C ALA A 141 20.35 -13.45 -9.04
N VAL A 142 20.10 -14.72 -8.70
CA VAL A 142 18.84 -15.40 -9.05
C VAL A 142 17.74 -14.98 -8.08
N ALA A 143 16.49 -15.25 -8.43
CA ALA A 143 15.37 -15.09 -7.52
C ALA A 143 14.35 -16.21 -7.74
N ARG A 144 13.66 -16.58 -6.67
CA ARG A 144 12.45 -17.40 -6.71
C ARG A 144 11.30 -16.57 -6.17
N LEU A 145 10.07 -16.91 -6.53
CA LEU A 145 8.89 -16.21 -6.03
C LEU A 145 8.16 -17.00 -4.94
N VAL A 146 7.54 -16.25 -4.03
CA VAL A 146 6.76 -16.73 -2.91
C VAL A 146 5.48 -15.91 -2.77
N ARG A 147 4.47 -16.49 -2.14
CA ARG A 147 3.17 -15.91 -1.80
C ARG A 147 2.61 -16.61 -0.55
N HIS A 148 1.48 -16.14 -0.02
CA HIS A 148 0.75 -16.84 1.05
C HIS A 148 -0.22 -17.91 0.48
N GLN A 149 -0.48 -18.96 1.26
CA GLN A 149 -1.54 -19.93 0.97
C GLN A 149 -2.91 -19.31 1.27
N GLY A 150 -3.64 -18.92 0.22
CA GLY A 150 -4.92 -18.20 0.34
C GLY A 150 -4.77 -16.71 0.66
N ASN A 151 -5.90 -16.04 0.88
CA ASN A 151 -5.96 -14.63 1.29
C ASN A 151 -5.68 -14.49 2.81
N VAL A 152 -4.58 -15.06 3.29
CA VAL A 152 -4.21 -14.94 4.71
C VAL A 152 -3.57 -13.59 4.93
N TYR A 153 -4.41 -12.65 5.37
CA TYR A 153 -4.04 -11.31 5.78
C TYR A 153 -3.59 -11.32 7.24
N GLY A 154 -2.31 -11.05 7.53
CA GLY A 154 -1.86 -10.75 8.91
C GLY A 154 -0.69 -11.57 9.49
N VAL A 155 -0.04 -12.44 8.71
CA VAL A 155 1.25 -13.04 9.06
C VAL A 155 2.32 -12.49 8.12
N ASP A 156 3.56 -12.32 8.59
CA ASP A 156 4.74 -11.79 7.88
C ASP A 156 4.57 -11.80 6.36
N ALA A 157 4.53 -10.61 5.74
CA ALA A 157 4.38 -10.53 4.30
C ALA A 157 5.55 -11.29 3.65
N PRO A 158 5.30 -12.20 2.69
CA PRO A 158 6.37 -12.90 2.01
C PRO A 158 7.27 -11.98 1.20
N CYS A 159 6.83 -10.73 1.04
CA CYS A 159 7.40 -9.67 0.24
C CYS A 159 7.57 -8.42 1.09
N GLY A 160 8.58 -7.61 0.77
CA GLY A 160 8.64 -6.22 1.23
C GLY A 160 7.39 -5.45 0.80
N THR A 161 6.83 -4.67 1.73
CA THR A 161 5.60 -3.89 1.49
C THR A 161 5.92 -2.72 0.56
N THR A 162 5.38 -2.74 -0.67
CA THR A 162 5.49 -1.64 -1.62
C THR A 162 4.24 -0.77 -1.57
N LEU A 163 4.47 0.53 -1.42
CA LEU A 163 3.43 1.52 -1.18
C LEU A 163 3.54 2.62 -2.24
N SER A 164 2.40 3.02 -2.78
CA SER A 164 2.28 4.25 -3.57
C SER A 164 1.31 5.20 -2.88
N SER A 165 1.56 6.51 -3.03
CA SER A 165 0.66 7.54 -2.53
C SER A 165 0.47 8.67 -3.55
N ALA A 166 -0.71 9.26 -3.56
CA ALA A 166 -1.08 10.39 -4.41
C ALA A 166 -1.95 11.40 -3.64
N VAL A 167 -1.99 12.64 -4.12
CA VAL A 167 -2.83 13.72 -3.59
C VAL A 167 -3.92 14.03 -4.62
N SER A 168 -5.19 14.11 -4.19
CA SER A 168 -6.33 14.25 -5.10
C SER A 168 -7.20 15.50 -4.86
N GLY A 169 -6.81 16.40 -3.96
CA GLY A 169 -7.51 17.68 -3.78
C GLY A 169 -7.01 18.41 -2.55
N THR A 170 -6.65 19.69 -2.71
CA THR A 170 -6.15 20.54 -1.63
C THR A 170 -7.00 21.80 -1.56
N THR A 171 -7.45 22.14 -0.35
CA THR A 171 -8.21 23.36 -0.04
C THR A 171 -7.37 24.28 0.84
N ALA A 172 -7.99 25.31 1.43
CA ALA A 172 -7.31 26.21 2.35
C ALA A 172 -6.87 25.51 3.65
N THR A 173 -7.56 24.45 4.06
CA THR A 173 -7.34 23.83 5.39
C THR A 173 -7.28 22.31 5.37
N THR A 174 -7.49 21.69 4.21
CA THR A 174 -7.51 20.23 4.07
C THR A 174 -6.81 19.75 2.80
N THR A 175 -6.36 18.51 2.79
CA THR A 175 -6.02 17.79 1.56
C THR A 175 -6.51 16.34 1.63
N THR A 176 -6.69 15.72 0.48
CA THR A 176 -7.02 14.29 0.36
C THR A 176 -5.82 13.53 -0.17
N LEU A 177 -5.34 12.58 0.63
CA LEU A 177 -4.33 11.61 0.25
C LEU A 177 -4.99 10.30 -0.14
N THR A 178 -4.41 9.61 -1.10
CA THR A 178 -4.72 8.22 -1.43
C THR A 178 -3.47 7.40 -1.34
N ALA A 179 -3.59 6.16 -0.86
CA ALA A 179 -2.48 5.22 -0.84
C ALA A 179 -2.93 3.83 -1.27
N THR A 180 -2.04 3.14 -1.98
CA THR A 180 -2.28 1.79 -2.48
C THR A 180 -1.09 0.92 -2.12
N VAL A 181 -1.37 -0.22 -1.48
CA VAL A 181 -0.38 -1.28 -1.26
C VAL A 181 -0.41 -2.18 -2.47
N THR A 182 0.69 -2.18 -3.23
CA THR A 182 0.79 -2.89 -4.50
C THR A 182 1.24 -4.34 -4.29
N ASN A 183 2.17 -4.57 -3.36
CA ASN A 183 2.60 -5.89 -2.91
C ASN A 183 2.87 -5.83 -1.40
N GLY A 184 2.41 -6.82 -0.63
CA GLY A 184 2.61 -6.88 0.82
C GLY A 184 1.42 -7.51 1.55
N ALA A 185 1.49 -7.58 2.88
CA ALA A 185 0.37 -8.00 3.71
C ALA A 185 -0.57 -6.83 4.03
N SER A 186 -1.78 -7.15 4.51
CA SER A 186 -2.63 -6.14 5.16
C SER A 186 -1.90 -5.54 6.34
N GLY A 187 -2.00 -4.22 6.46
CA GLY A 187 -1.25 -3.46 7.44
C GLY A 187 -1.96 -2.17 7.82
N THR A 188 -1.24 -1.32 8.51
CA THR A 188 -1.65 0.04 8.84
C THR A 188 -0.80 1.03 8.06
N GLY A 189 -1.44 1.91 7.31
CA GLY A 189 -0.80 3.07 6.74
C GLY A 189 -0.72 4.19 7.76
N TYR A 190 0.42 4.86 7.84
CA TYR A 190 0.68 6.03 8.65
C TYR A 190 1.15 7.17 7.75
N TRP A 191 0.75 8.39 8.06
CA TRP A 191 1.18 9.57 7.32
C TRP A 191 1.39 10.76 8.24
N ILE A 192 2.29 11.65 7.82
CA ILE A 192 2.53 12.94 8.45
C ILE A 192 2.59 14.03 7.39
N ALA A 193 2.14 15.24 7.75
CA ALA A 193 2.33 16.46 7.01
C ALA A 193 3.23 17.39 7.82
N ILE A 194 4.38 17.75 7.26
CA ILE A 194 5.31 18.73 7.84
C ILE A 194 5.30 20.02 7.02
N ILE A 195 5.71 21.13 7.63
CA ILE A 195 5.99 22.37 6.88
C ILE A 195 7.06 22.08 5.82
N ASP A 196 6.85 22.59 4.60
CA ASP A 196 7.77 22.40 3.49
C ASP A 196 9.19 22.90 3.83
N GLY A 197 10.21 22.19 3.35
CA GLY A 197 11.61 22.45 3.67
C GLY A 197 12.12 21.86 5.00
N GLY A 198 11.28 21.15 5.77
CA GLY A 198 11.72 20.37 6.92
C GLY A 198 12.51 19.11 6.54
N THR A 199 13.29 18.58 7.48
CA THR A 199 14.08 17.34 7.28
C THR A 199 13.16 16.14 7.00
N PRO A 200 13.44 15.33 5.95
CA PRO A 200 12.66 14.12 5.68
C PRO A 200 12.61 13.14 6.88
N PRO A 201 11.45 12.54 7.18
CA PRO A 201 11.27 11.65 8.33
C PRO A 201 11.81 10.23 8.07
N THR A 202 12.07 9.50 9.15
CA THR A 202 12.19 8.03 9.15
C THR A 202 10.82 7.35 9.26
N ASP A 203 10.73 6.06 8.96
CA ASP A 203 9.53 5.24 9.13
C ASP A 203 8.91 5.34 10.54
N VAL A 204 9.73 5.22 11.59
CA VAL A 204 9.31 5.36 12.99
C VAL A 204 8.79 6.77 13.29
N GLN A 205 9.37 7.81 12.68
CA GLN A 205 8.89 9.18 12.86
C GLN A 205 7.53 9.39 12.18
N VAL A 206 7.32 8.81 10.99
CA VAL A 206 6.01 8.84 10.32
C VAL A 206 4.97 8.09 11.15
N GLN A 207 5.32 6.93 11.72
CA GLN A 207 4.41 6.18 12.58
C GLN A 207 4.05 6.93 13.86
N ALA A 208 5.04 7.55 14.50
CA ALA A 208 4.85 8.24 15.77
C ALA A 208 3.97 9.48 15.65
N GLY A 209 3.93 10.13 14.48
CA GLY A 209 3.07 11.29 14.24
C GLY A 209 3.45 12.53 15.05
N VAL A 210 4.63 12.56 15.66
CA VAL A 210 5.10 13.65 16.53
C VAL A 210 6.24 14.44 15.89
N SER A 211 6.35 15.72 16.23
CA SER A 211 7.44 16.58 15.77
C SER A 211 8.82 16.07 16.21
N TYR A 212 9.83 16.28 15.38
CA TYR A 212 11.19 15.77 15.57
C TYR A 212 12.24 16.84 15.19
N PRO A 213 13.53 16.67 15.58
CA PRO A 213 14.56 17.65 15.21
C PRO A 213 14.65 17.87 13.70
N GLY A 214 14.42 19.11 13.27
CA GLY A 214 14.44 19.50 11.86
C GLY A 214 13.08 19.53 11.15
N ALA A 215 11.98 19.12 11.78
CA ALA A 215 10.64 19.28 11.22
C ALA A 215 9.54 19.40 12.28
N THR A 216 8.51 20.19 11.99
CA THR A 216 7.28 20.24 12.79
C THR A 216 6.17 19.50 12.07
N VAL A 217 5.60 18.49 12.72
CA VAL A 217 4.41 17.77 12.24
C VAL A 217 3.18 18.60 12.55
N VAL A 218 2.43 18.96 11.51
CA VAL A 218 1.24 19.82 11.60
C VAL A 218 -0.05 19.00 11.54
N ALA A 219 -0.02 17.87 10.85
CA ALA A 219 -1.09 16.90 10.84
C ALA A 219 -0.50 15.50 10.66
N ASP A 220 -1.16 14.51 11.23
CA ASP A 220 -0.82 13.10 11.12
C ASP A 220 -2.08 12.24 11.10
N GLY A 221 -1.91 10.98 10.73
CA GLY A 221 -3.00 10.02 10.82
C GLY A 221 -2.59 8.62 10.42
N SER A 222 -3.50 7.69 10.65
CA SER A 222 -3.33 6.30 10.28
C SER A 222 -4.64 5.66 9.85
N GLY A 223 -4.54 4.49 9.23
CA GLY A 223 -5.70 3.69 8.84
C GLY A 223 -5.33 2.39 8.18
N ALA A 224 -6.29 1.48 8.08
CA ALA A 224 -6.06 0.17 7.48
C ALA A 224 -5.69 0.29 5.99
N LEU A 225 -4.66 -0.45 5.61
CA LEU A 225 -4.25 -0.66 4.23
C LEU A 225 -4.38 -2.14 3.88
N MET A 226 -5.10 -2.43 2.80
CA MET A 226 -5.33 -3.80 2.34
C MET A 226 -4.78 -3.97 0.91
N PRO A 227 -3.97 -5.01 0.66
CA PRO A 227 -3.56 -5.38 -0.69
C PRO A 227 -4.77 -5.63 -1.59
N GLY A 228 -4.70 -5.20 -2.84
CA GLY A 228 -5.77 -5.40 -3.82
C GLY A 228 -6.94 -4.41 -3.76
N GLN A 229 -6.96 -3.47 -2.80
CA GLN A 229 -7.82 -2.28 -2.93
C GLN A 229 -7.23 -1.31 -3.96
N SER A 230 -8.08 -0.72 -4.81
CA SER A 230 -7.65 0.27 -5.80
C SER A 230 -7.00 1.51 -5.17
N SER A 231 -7.50 1.97 -4.01
CA SER A 231 -6.85 2.98 -3.17
C SER A 231 -7.58 3.17 -1.84
N THR A 232 -6.86 3.33 -0.74
CA THR A 232 -7.41 3.83 0.54
C THR A 232 -7.29 5.35 0.60
N THR A 233 -8.33 6.03 1.08
CA THR A 233 -8.35 7.50 1.22
C THR A 233 -8.06 7.95 2.65
N PHE A 234 -7.20 8.96 2.81
CA PHE A 234 -6.90 9.62 4.07
C PHE A 234 -7.15 11.11 3.95
N ASN A 235 -7.90 11.67 4.89
CA ASN A 235 -8.18 13.10 4.94
C ASN A 235 -7.20 13.78 5.88
N VAL A 236 -6.43 14.72 5.34
CA VAL A 236 -5.53 15.59 6.09
C VAL A 236 -6.30 16.85 6.42
N ASN A 237 -6.47 17.14 7.71
CA ASN A 237 -7.18 18.31 8.19
C ASN A 237 -6.27 19.18 9.05
N GLY A 238 -6.70 20.40 9.38
CA GLY A 238 -5.97 21.29 10.28
C GLY A 238 -4.79 22.01 9.63
N LEU A 239 -4.76 22.07 8.29
CA LEU A 239 -3.76 22.85 7.56
C LEU A 239 -4.09 24.34 7.63
N SER A 240 -3.05 25.18 7.57
CA SER A 240 -3.17 26.63 7.44
C SER A 240 -3.27 27.02 5.98
N ALA A 241 -4.04 28.06 5.68
CA ALA A 241 -4.16 28.60 4.33
C ALA A 241 -2.84 29.18 3.80
N ASN A 242 -2.68 29.18 2.48
CA ASN A 242 -1.49 29.70 1.78
C ASN A 242 -0.16 29.20 2.36
N THR A 243 -0.12 27.92 2.74
CA THR A 243 1.04 27.31 3.40
C THR A 243 1.46 26.07 2.61
N ALA A 244 2.77 25.95 2.37
CA ALA A 244 3.36 24.79 1.71
C ALA A 244 3.69 23.69 2.73
N TYR A 245 3.38 22.45 2.38
CA TYR A 245 3.64 21.26 3.20
C TYR A 245 4.28 20.15 2.37
N SER A 246 5.11 19.34 3.02
CA SER A 246 5.59 18.06 2.51
C SER A 246 4.90 16.92 3.25
N VAL A 247 4.23 16.03 2.53
CA VAL A 247 3.55 14.86 3.11
C VAL A 247 4.36 13.60 2.90
N TYR A 248 4.45 12.77 3.93
CA TYR A 248 5.14 11.49 3.92
C TYR A 248 4.22 10.38 4.40
N PHE A 249 4.44 9.16 3.90
CA PHE A 249 3.61 8.01 4.17
C PHE A 249 4.47 6.76 4.37
N VAL A 250 4.11 5.89 5.32
CA VAL A 250 4.68 4.55 5.48
C VAL A 250 3.57 3.53 5.71
N ALA A 251 3.75 2.30 5.25
CA ALA A 251 2.90 1.18 5.64
C ALA A 251 3.65 0.30 6.65
N ARG A 252 2.94 -0.24 7.63
CA ARG A 252 3.44 -1.23 8.58
C ARG A 252 2.56 -2.46 8.52
N ASP A 253 3.14 -3.63 8.31
CA ASP A 253 2.37 -4.87 8.34
C ASP A 253 2.09 -5.35 9.78
N GLY A 254 1.38 -6.48 9.91
CA GLY A 254 1.05 -7.08 11.22
C GLY A 254 2.23 -7.70 11.97
N ALA A 255 3.40 -7.77 11.34
CA ALA A 255 4.64 -8.28 11.92
C ALA A 255 5.67 -7.18 12.17
N ASP A 256 5.21 -5.92 12.19
CA ASP A 256 5.98 -4.71 12.48
C ASP A 256 7.05 -4.35 11.43
N ASN A 257 6.98 -4.91 10.23
CA ASN A 257 7.84 -4.52 9.12
C ASN A 257 7.29 -3.25 8.44
N PHE A 258 8.16 -2.27 8.23
CA PHE A 258 7.81 -1.03 7.52
C PHE A 258 8.09 -1.13 6.02
N SER A 259 7.26 -0.46 5.21
CA SER A 259 7.65 -0.07 3.86
C SER A 259 8.76 0.97 3.90
N SER A 260 9.40 1.23 2.75
CA SER A 260 10.13 2.49 2.58
C SER A 260 9.19 3.68 2.79
N VAL A 261 9.71 4.78 3.32
CA VAL A 261 8.98 6.05 3.44
C VAL A 261 8.69 6.59 2.03
N VAL A 262 7.42 6.84 1.72
CA VAL A 262 6.96 7.44 0.46
C VAL A 262 6.78 8.94 0.65
N GLY A 263 7.50 9.73 -0.13
CA GLY A 263 7.43 11.20 -0.10
C GLY A 263 8.75 11.84 -0.52
N PRO A 264 8.84 13.18 -0.49
CA PRO A 264 7.74 14.08 -0.15
C PRO A 264 6.64 14.11 -1.23
N ARG A 265 5.41 14.30 -0.80
CA ARG A 265 4.30 14.78 -1.64
C ARG A 265 4.04 16.23 -1.27
N ASN A 266 4.53 17.13 -2.10
CA ASN A 266 4.41 18.56 -1.84
C ASN A 266 3.01 19.05 -2.19
N ILE A 267 2.41 19.80 -1.27
CA ILE A 267 1.12 20.47 -1.44
C ILE A 267 1.24 21.92 -1.00
N THR A 268 0.43 22.79 -1.60
CA THR A 268 0.24 24.17 -1.12
C THR A 268 -1.24 24.40 -0.93
N THR A 269 -1.65 24.77 0.27
CA THR A 269 -3.05 25.11 0.54
C THR A 269 -3.43 26.39 -0.17
N SER A 270 -4.70 26.49 -0.59
CA SER A 270 -5.21 27.72 -1.18
C SER A 270 -5.31 28.83 -0.14
N ASP A 271 -5.52 30.07 -0.59
CA ASP A 271 -5.90 31.15 0.31
C ASP A 271 -7.19 30.82 1.08
N ALA A 272 -7.32 31.41 2.27
CA ALA A 272 -8.54 31.34 3.04
C ALA A 272 -9.66 32.04 2.26
N PRO A 273 -10.88 31.49 2.23
CA PRO A 273 -12.00 32.16 1.58
C PRO A 273 -12.22 33.52 2.24
N VAL A 274 -12.30 34.58 1.42
CA VAL A 274 -12.61 35.94 1.90
C VAL A 274 -14.00 35.92 2.52
N PRO A 275 -14.18 36.35 3.78
CA PRO A 275 -15.51 36.46 4.38
C PRO A 275 -16.36 37.42 3.56
N VAL A 276 -17.42 36.94 2.92
CA VAL A 276 -18.39 37.81 2.29
C VAL A 276 -19.18 38.48 3.41
N MET A 277 -18.85 39.74 3.69
CA MET A 277 -19.68 40.58 4.55
C MET A 277 -21.03 40.76 3.86
N LEU A 278 -22.03 39.99 4.30
CA LEU A 278 -23.42 40.27 3.96
C LEU A 278 -23.77 41.61 4.60
N THR A 279 -23.62 42.68 3.83
CA THR A 279 -24.23 43.95 4.21
C THR A 279 -25.73 43.69 4.30
N PRO A 280 -26.38 43.90 5.46
CA PRO A 280 -27.81 43.69 5.56
C PRO A 280 -28.47 44.62 4.55
N VAL A 281 -29.15 44.05 3.56
CA VAL A 281 -29.99 44.85 2.67
C VAL A 281 -31.01 45.53 3.57
N PRO A 282 -31.02 46.88 3.68
CA PRO A 282 -31.97 47.57 4.52
C PRO A 282 -33.38 47.16 4.08
N THR A 283 -34.12 46.53 4.99
CA THR A 283 -35.51 46.15 4.75
C THR A 283 -36.31 47.42 4.45
N LEU A 284 -37.39 47.30 3.67
CA LEU A 284 -38.29 48.44 3.35
C LEU A 284 -38.76 49.19 4.61
N SER A 285 -38.82 48.52 5.77
CA SER A 285 -39.15 49.13 7.06
C SER A 285 -38.09 50.10 7.59
N ALA A 286 -36.81 49.86 7.34
CA ALA A 286 -35.73 50.77 7.74
C ALA A 286 -35.77 52.09 6.95
N TRP A 287 -36.11 52.02 5.66
CA TRP A 287 -36.34 53.20 4.82
C TRP A 287 -37.64 53.93 5.21
N ALA A 288 -38.70 53.19 5.55
CA ALA A 288 -39.95 53.78 6.04
C ALA A 288 -39.75 54.55 7.36
N LEU A 289 -38.92 54.04 8.28
CA LEU A 289 -38.57 54.72 9.53
C LEU A 289 -37.78 56.04 9.30
N LEU A 290 -36.85 56.06 8.35
CA LEU A 290 -36.11 57.27 7.96
C LEU A 290 -37.01 58.32 7.25
N LEU A 291 -37.94 57.87 6.41
CA LEU A 291 -38.92 58.75 5.76
C LEU A 291 -39.97 59.28 6.75
N MET A 292 -40.44 58.46 7.69
CA MET A 292 -41.43 58.90 8.69
C MET A 292 -40.83 59.88 9.70
N SER A 293 -39.58 59.69 10.15
CA SER A 293 -38.92 60.63 11.05
C SER A 293 -38.72 62.01 10.42
N SER A 294 -38.33 62.08 9.14
CA SER A 294 -38.22 63.35 8.41
C SER A 294 -39.58 64.03 8.17
N LEU A 295 -40.64 63.27 7.87
CA LEU A 295 -42.01 63.77 7.74
C LEU A 295 -42.55 64.32 9.08
N LEU A 296 -42.35 63.62 10.20
CA LEU A 296 -42.78 64.10 11.52
C LEU A 296 -42.06 65.40 11.91
N SER A 297 -40.76 65.53 11.63
CA SER A 297 -40.02 66.78 11.88
C SER A 297 -40.53 67.94 11.03
N ALA A 298 -40.87 67.71 9.76
CA ALA A 298 -41.42 68.74 8.88
C ALA A 298 -42.82 69.22 9.33
N VAL A 299 -43.68 68.28 9.75
CA VAL A 299 -45.02 68.60 10.27
C VAL A 299 -44.92 69.37 11.58
N ALA A 300 -44.05 68.96 12.51
CA ALA A 300 -43.82 69.70 13.76
C ALA A 300 -43.37 71.15 13.49
N LEU A 301 -42.48 71.35 12.51
CA LEU A 301 -42.01 72.67 12.11
C LEU A 301 -43.12 73.53 11.49
N MET A 302 -44.00 72.93 10.67
CA MET A 302 -45.16 73.62 10.10
C MET A 302 -46.17 74.04 11.17
N VAL A 303 -46.48 73.17 12.13
CA VAL A 303 -47.42 73.47 13.23
C VAL A 303 -46.88 74.60 14.11
N LEU A 304 -45.58 74.60 14.40
CA LEU A 304 -44.92 75.69 15.15
C LEU A 304 -44.96 77.02 14.38
N ARG A 305 -44.83 76.97 13.04
CA ARG A 305 -44.90 78.16 12.18
C ARG A 305 -46.32 78.73 12.12
N GLN A 306 -47.35 77.89 12.03
CA GLN A 306 -48.75 78.33 12.04
C GLN A 306 -49.18 78.95 13.39
N ARG A 307 -48.67 78.43 14.51
CA ARG A 307 -48.95 79.03 15.84
C ARG A 307 -48.32 80.41 16.02
N ARG A 308 -47.16 80.68 15.39
CA ARG A 308 -46.55 82.03 15.41
C ARG A 308 -47.35 83.06 14.59
N THR A 309 -48.03 82.64 13.52
CA THR A 309 -48.79 83.55 12.66
C THR A 309 -50.19 83.89 13.17
N GLN A 310 -50.73 83.14 14.14
CA GLN A 310 -52.04 83.44 14.75
C GLN A 310 -51.96 84.15 16.10
N GLY A 311 -50.75 84.43 16.59
CA GLY A 311 -50.50 85.13 17.86
C GLY A 311 -50.02 86.59 17.71
N SER A 312 -50.12 87.17 16.51
CA SER A 312 -49.71 88.53 16.18
C SER A 312 -50.89 89.38 15.74
#